data_AF-A0A8S3VD72-F1
#
_entry.id   AF-A0A8S3VD72-F1
#
_cell.length_a   1.000
_cell.length_b   1.000
_cell.length_c   1.000
_cell.angle_alpha   90.00
_cell.angle_beta   90.00
_cell.angle_gamma   90.00
#
_symmetry.space_group_name_H-M   'P 1'
#
loop_
_entity.id
_entity.type
_entity.pdbx_description
1 polymer ?
#
loop_
_entity_poly.entity_id
_entity_poly.type
_entity_poly.pdbx_seq_one_letter_code
_entity_poly.pdbx_strand_id
1 'polypeptide(L)'
;MKNYYAIGNITKNFQSTITNIETHILDLTNLLNMQSYKASSISSEVNTVISSLQSLIEGKLTPILIPIYSLHKTIQDINHILATNYSRFTLVNKEPQWYYQHATFHFGTDIDKNSIYITIKFPVSPEKEPLKLYEIISLPVPINATSSHATMLLNLPQYLAITSHQQYYVTMEKADLATCKNMALIYAVSTKLLHQ
;
A
#
# COMPACT_ATOMS: atom_id res chain seq x y z
N MET A 1 0.04 -42.46 73.89
CA MET A 1 -0.51 -41.18 73.35
C MET A 1 0.53 -40.33 72.61
N LYS A 2 1.74 -40.07 73.12
CA LYS A 2 2.76 -39.24 72.43
C LYS A 2 3.10 -39.66 70.99
N ASN A 3 3.22 -40.96 70.72
CA ASN A 3 3.54 -41.46 69.37
C ASN A 3 2.41 -41.22 68.36
N TYR A 4 1.15 -41.21 68.80
CA TYR A 4 -0.01 -40.95 67.92
C TYR A 4 -0.02 -39.49 67.42
N TYR A 5 0.29 -38.53 68.30
CA TYR A 5 0.40 -37.11 67.92
C TYR A 5 1.62 -36.85 67.03
N ALA A 6 2.75 -37.53 67.29
CA ALA A 6 3.94 -37.44 66.45
C ALA A 6 3.65 -37.94 65.02
N ILE A 7 3.01 -39.10 64.89
CA ILE A 7 2.61 -39.65 63.58
C ILE A 7 1.62 -38.72 62.89
N GLY A 8 0.60 -38.21 63.60
CA GLY A 8 -0.37 -37.27 63.03
C GLY A 8 0.25 -35.96 62.52
N ASN A 9 1.25 -35.42 63.21
CA ASN A 9 1.97 -34.22 62.75
C ASN A 9 2.87 -34.52 61.54
N ILE A 10 3.54 -35.68 61.51
CA ILE A 10 4.34 -36.11 60.36
C ILE A 10 3.43 -36.26 59.13
N THR A 11 2.28 -36.93 59.26
CA THR A 11 1.33 -37.09 58.15
C THR A 11 0.82 -35.75 57.64
N LYS A 12 0.50 -34.79 58.52
CA LYS A 12 0.07 -33.44 58.10
C LYS A 12 1.18 -32.67 57.38
N ASN A 13 2.41 -32.72 57.90
CA ASN A 13 3.55 -32.06 57.26
C ASN A 13 3.86 -32.69 55.90
N PHE A 14 3.78 -34.03 55.80
CA PHE A 14 3.95 -34.75 54.55
C PHE A 14 2.86 -34.37 53.54
N GLN A 15 1.58 -34.37 53.95
CA GLN A 15 0.46 -33.95 53.11
C GLN A 15 0.64 -32.51 52.61
N SER A 16 1.01 -31.58 53.49
CA SER A 16 1.27 -30.19 53.11
C SER A 16 2.44 -30.06 52.14
N THR A 17 3.49 -30.87 52.30
CA THR A 17 4.65 -30.85 51.39
C THR A 17 4.27 -31.40 50.02
N ILE A 18 3.48 -32.47 49.96
CA ILE A 18 2.93 -33.04 48.72
C ILE A 18 2.10 -31.99 47.98
N THR A 19 1.15 -31.33 48.67
CA THR A 19 0.30 -30.30 48.05
C THR A 19 1.12 -29.10 47.56
N ASN A 20 2.16 -28.69 48.30
CA ASN A 20 3.06 -27.63 47.86
C ASN A 20 3.84 -28.04 46.60
N ILE A 21 4.32 -29.28 46.52
CA ILE A 21 5.00 -29.82 45.34
C ILE A 21 4.06 -29.86 44.14
N GLU A 22 2.82 -30.33 44.31
CA GLU A 22 1.81 -30.34 43.25
C GLU A 22 1.55 -28.93 42.71
N THR A 23 1.43 -27.95 43.60
CA THR A 23 1.23 -26.55 43.23
C THR A 23 2.43 -26.01 42.44
N HIS A 24 3.66 -26.29 42.90
CA HIS A 24 4.87 -25.89 42.20
C HIS A 24 5.04 -26.56 40.83
N ILE A 25 4.64 -27.84 40.69
CA ILE A 25 4.65 -28.54 39.39
C ILE A 25 3.67 -27.88 38.42
N LEU A 26 2.47 -27.50 38.90
CA LEU A 26 1.49 -26.78 38.09
C LEU A 26 2.01 -25.40 37.66
N ASP A 27 2.62 -24.65 38.58
CA ASP A 27 3.23 -23.35 38.27
C ASP A 27 4.34 -23.46 37.23
N LEU A 28 5.25 -24.44 37.39
CA LEU A 28 6.32 -24.71 36.43
C LEU A 28 5.77 -25.10 35.06
N THR A 29 4.74 -25.94 35.02
CA THR A 29 4.08 -26.35 33.77
C THR A 29 3.50 -25.13 33.05
N ASN A 30 2.84 -24.23 33.79
CA ASN A 30 2.30 -22.99 33.24
C ASN A 30 3.40 -22.05 32.71
N LEU A 31 4.51 -21.92 33.45
CA LEU A 31 5.66 -21.13 33.02
C LEU A 31 6.29 -21.68 31.74
N LEU A 32 6.46 -23.00 31.64
CA LEU A 32 7.01 -23.65 30.45
C LEU A 32 6.10 -23.47 29.25
N ASN A 33 4.78 -23.64 29.43
CA ASN A 33 3.81 -23.40 28.37
C ASN A 33 3.84 -21.95 27.87
N MET A 34 3.90 -20.99 28.79
CA MET A 34 4.01 -19.57 28.45
C MET A 34 5.31 -19.27 27.70
N GLN A 35 6.43 -19.87 28.09
CA GLN A 35 7.70 -19.71 27.37
C GLN A 35 7.63 -20.28 25.95
N SER A 36 7.06 -21.48 25.80
CA SER A 36 6.86 -22.11 24.49
C SER A 36 5.99 -21.26 23.56
N TYR A 37 4.91 -20.68 24.10
CA TYR A 37 4.05 -19.76 23.36
C TYR A 37 4.80 -18.50 22.93
N LYS A 38 5.55 -17.86 23.84
CA LYS A 38 6.33 -16.66 23.53
C LYS A 38 7.40 -16.92 22.47
N ALA A 39 8.13 -18.03 22.59
CA ALA A 39 9.13 -18.42 21.60
C ALA A 39 8.50 -18.65 20.21
N SER A 40 7.33 -19.27 20.17
CA SER A 40 6.59 -19.49 18.91
C SER A 40 6.10 -18.18 18.30
N SER A 41 5.61 -17.24 19.11
CA SER A 41 5.21 -15.89 18.67
C SER A 41 6.39 -15.15 18.05
N ILE A 42 7.54 -15.12 18.74
CA ILE A 42 8.76 -14.48 18.25
C ILE A 42 9.21 -15.10 16.92
N SER A 43 9.21 -16.44 16.83
CA SER A 43 9.55 -17.13 15.58
C SER A 43 8.62 -16.71 14.43
N SER A 44 7.32 -16.60 14.69
CA SER A 44 6.33 -16.14 13.71
C SER A 44 6.57 -14.69 13.29
N GLU A 45 6.87 -13.79 14.23
CA GLU A 45 7.19 -12.39 13.96
C GLU A 45 8.44 -12.25 13.10
N VAL A 46 9.50 -13.00 13.41
CA VAL A 46 10.73 -13.02 12.61
C VAL A 46 10.46 -13.49 11.18
N ASN A 47 9.70 -14.58 11.01
CA ASN A 47 9.33 -15.08 9.68
C ASN A 47 8.50 -14.06 8.90
N THR A 48 7.65 -13.30 9.58
CA THR A 48 6.82 -12.23 9.01
C THR A 48 7.66 -11.03 8.54
N VAL A 49 8.73 -10.70 9.26
CA VAL A 49 9.70 -9.69 8.82
C VAL A 49 10.51 -10.18 7.61
N ILE A 50 10.97 -11.43 7.62
CA ILE A 50 11.72 -12.02 6.50
C ILE A 50 10.87 -12.00 5.22
N SER A 51 9.62 -12.43 5.28
CA SER A 51 8.72 -12.42 4.12
C SER A 51 8.41 -11.00 3.61
N SER A 52 8.36 -10.02 4.52
CA SER A 52 8.22 -8.61 4.17
C SER A 52 9.45 -8.04 3.46
N LEU A 53 10.64 -8.41 3.90
CA LEU A 53 11.89 -8.04 3.22
C LEU A 53 12.00 -8.69 1.83
N GLN A 54 11.57 -9.94 1.68
CA GLN A 54 11.48 -10.59 0.36
C GLN A 54 10.50 -9.84 -0.54
N SER A 55 9.32 -9.46 -0.02
CA SER A 55 8.35 -8.64 -0.76
C SER A 55 8.96 -7.30 -1.19
N LEU A 56 9.75 -6.67 -0.33
CA LEU A 56 10.46 -5.42 -0.65
C LEU A 56 11.44 -5.61 -1.82
N ILE A 57 12.19 -6.71 -1.84
CA ILE A 57 13.11 -7.06 -2.94
C ILE A 57 12.34 -7.29 -4.24
N GLU A 58 11.14 -7.87 -4.17
CA GLU A 58 10.23 -8.03 -5.31
C GLU A 58 9.56 -6.72 -5.76
N GLY A 59 9.83 -5.59 -5.09
CA GLY A 59 9.23 -4.30 -5.43
C GLY A 59 7.83 -4.09 -4.84
N LYS A 60 7.49 -4.76 -3.73
CA LYS A 60 6.23 -4.59 -2.99
C LYS A 60 6.48 -4.09 -1.57
N LEU A 61 5.74 -3.07 -1.14
CA LEU A 61 5.80 -2.59 0.23
C LEU A 61 4.81 -3.37 1.10
N THR A 62 5.15 -3.56 2.38
CA THR A 62 4.25 -4.19 3.35
C THR A 62 4.01 -3.30 4.58
N PRO A 63 2.85 -3.45 5.24
CA PRO A 63 2.55 -2.76 6.50
C PRO A 63 3.51 -3.07 7.65
N ILE A 64 4.27 -4.18 7.54
CA ILE A 64 5.25 -4.60 8.54
C ILE A 64 6.50 -3.71 8.46
N LEU A 65 6.96 -3.37 7.26
CA LEU A 65 8.11 -2.47 7.06
C LEU A 65 7.73 -1.02 7.25
N ILE A 66 6.54 -0.64 6.80
CA ILE A 66 6.04 0.72 6.86
C ILE A 66 4.63 0.66 7.43
N PRO A 67 4.42 1.00 8.71
CA PRO A 67 3.10 0.94 9.32
C PRO A 67 2.09 1.84 8.59
N ILE A 68 0.85 1.36 8.46
CA ILE A 68 -0.23 2.11 7.79
C ILE A 68 -0.50 3.48 8.42
N TYR A 69 -0.36 3.57 9.75
CA TYR A 69 -0.49 4.84 10.46
C TYR A 69 0.58 5.85 10.04
N SER A 70 1.83 5.42 9.84
CA SER A 70 2.91 6.28 9.38
C SER A 70 2.61 6.85 7.99
N LEU A 71 2.14 6.01 7.05
CA LEU A 71 1.71 6.49 5.73
C LEU A 71 0.55 7.47 5.83
N HIS A 72 -0.45 7.19 6.66
CA HIS A 72 -1.60 8.07 6.85
C HIS A 72 -1.16 9.46 7.35
N LYS A 73 -0.30 9.48 8.38
CA LYS A 73 0.27 10.72 8.91
C LYS A 73 1.08 11.47 7.86
N THR A 74 1.97 10.79 7.13
CA THR A 74 2.76 11.41 6.06
C THR A 74 1.88 12.00 4.96
N ILE A 75 0.81 11.31 4.55
CA ILE A 75 -0.15 11.83 3.57
C ILE A 75 -0.83 13.10 4.09
N GLN A 76 -1.23 13.13 5.36
CA GLN A 76 -1.82 14.32 5.99
C GLN A 76 -0.82 15.48 6.02
N ASP A 77 0.43 15.21 6.42
CA ASP A 77 1.49 16.21 6.49
C ASP A 77 1.79 16.79 5.11
N ILE A 78 1.92 15.94 4.08
CA ILE A 78 2.10 16.37 2.69
C ILE A 78 0.92 17.23 2.24
N ASN A 79 -0.32 16.78 2.49
CA ASN A 79 -1.51 17.53 2.10
C ASN A 79 -1.59 18.90 2.80
N HIS A 80 -1.15 18.98 4.06
CA HIS A 80 -1.06 20.25 4.78
C HIS A 80 0.02 21.18 4.18
N ILE A 81 1.20 20.65 3.88
CA ILE A 81 2.29 21.42 3.25
C ILE A 81 1.86 21.94 1.86
N LEU A 82 1.20 21.09 1.07
CA LEU A 82 0.68 21.47 -0.24
C LEU A 82 -0.39 22.56 -0.11
N ALA A 83 -1.33 22.43 0.82
CA ALA A 83 -2.36 23.45 1.03
C ALA A 83 -1.79 24.82 1.44
N THR A 84 -0.78 24.83 2.32
CA THR A 84 -0.19 26.07 2.86
C THR A 84 0.81 26.73 1.90
N ASN A 85 1.71 25.94 1.29
CA ASN A 85 2.85 26.49 0.55
C ASN A 85 2.73 26.32 -0.97
N TYR A 86 1.93 25.37 -1.44
CA TYR A 86 1.87 24.98 -2.85
C TYR A 86 0.42 24.74 -3.30
N SER A 87 -0.47 25.69 -3.03
CA SER A 87 -1.93 25.55 -3.17
C SER A 87 -2.44 25.16 -4.57
N ARG A 88 -1.59 25.32 -5.60
CA ARG A 88 -1.85 24.89 -6.98
C ARG A 88 -1.66 23.38 -7.19
N PHE A 89 -1.02 22.68 -6.25
CA PHE A 89 -0.75 21.26 -6.34
C PHE A 89 -1.55 20.48 -5.31
N THR A 90 -1.92 19.27 -5.68
CA THR A 90 -2.61 18.32 -4.81
C THR A 90 -1.98 16.94 -4.92
N LEU A 91 -2.09 16.17 -3.84
CA LEU A 91 -1.65 14.78 -3.85
C LEU A 91 -2.62 13.95 -4.69
N VAL A 92 -2.09 13.14 -5.60
CA VAL A 92 -2.89 12.37 -6.57
C VAL A 92 -3.67 11.25 -5.90
N ASN A 93 -3.07 10.58 -4.91
CA ASN A 93 -3.73 9.51 -4.16
C ASN A 93 -3.60 9.75 -2.65
N LYS A 94 -4.72 9.69 -1.92
CA LYS A 94 -4.77 9.99 -0.48
C LYS A 94 -4.99 8.72 0.35
N GLU A 95 -5.22 7.58 -0.29
CA GLU A 95 -5.50 6.30 0.34
C GLU A 95 -4.18 5.57 0.65
N PRO A 96 -3.84 5.33 1.93
CA PRO A 96 -2.59 4.65 2.29
C PRO A 96 -2.43 3.28 1.63
N GLN A 97 -3.55 2.55 1.45
CA GLN A 97 -3.56 1.21 0.85
C GLN A 97 -3.03 1.20 -0.58
N TRP A 98 -3.26 2.28 -1.34
CA TRP A 98 -2.82 2.38 -2.72
C TRP A 98 -1.30 2.32 -2.84
N TYR A 99 -0.58 2.89 -1.87
CA TYR A 99 0.87 2.95 -1.87
C TYR A 99 1.53 1.57 -1.69
N TYR A 100 0.89 0.62 -1.00
CA TYR A 100 1.45 -0.74 -0.91
C TYR A 100 1.39 -1.51 -2.24
N GLN A 101 0.48 -1.12 -3.13
CA GLN A 101 0.23 -1.83 -4.39
C GLN A 101 0.87 -1.15 -5.59
N HIS A 102 0.96 0.18 -5.59
CA HIS A 102 1.29 0.96 -6.79
C HIS A 102 2.41 1.99 -6.57
N ALA A 103 2.91 2.17 -5.35
CA ALA A 103 3.95 3.18 -5.12
C ALA A 103 5.26 2.79 -5.80
N THR A 104 5.92 3.79 -6.38
CA THR A 104 7.33 3.68 -6.74
C THR A 104 8.17 4.02 -5.51
N PHE A 105 9.09 3.13 -5.15
CA PHE A 105 9.99 3.35 -4.02
C PHE A 105 11.40 2.88 -4.34
N HIS A 106 12.36 3.39 -3.57
CA HIS A 106 13.74 2.94 -3.56
C HIS A 106 14.12 2.57 -2.14
N PHE A 107 14.98 1.57 -1.97
CA PHE A 107 15.50 1.21 -0.65
C PHE A 107 17.00 1.00 -0.70
N GLY A 108 17.64 1.17 0.45
CA GLY A 108 19.06 0.96 0.64
C GLY A 108 19.36 0.59 2.08
N THR A 109 20.50 -0.05 2.30
CA THR A 109 20.95 -0.46 3.63
C THR A 109 22.20 0.34 4.02
N ASP A 110 22.26 0.76 5.27
CA ASP A 110 23.46 1.30 5.90
C ASP A 110 24.02 0.20 6.81
N ILE A 111 25.15 -0.38 6.39
CA ILE A 111 25.80 -1.51 7.07
C ILE A 111 26.32 -1.08 8.43
N ASP A 112 26.88 0.13 8.54
CA ASP A 112 27.49 0.63 9.76
C ASP A 112 26.43 0.93 10.83
N LYS A 113 25.23 1.35 10.42
CA LYS A 113 24.11 1.65 11.32
C LYS A 113 23.07 0.54 11.43
N ASN A 114 23.30 -0.60 10.78
CA ASN A 114 22.36 -1.73 10.72
C ASN A 114 20.92 -1.28 10.43
N SER A 115 20.75 -0.38 9.45
CA SER A 115 19.49 0.32 9.19
C SER A 115 19.06 0.19 7.73
N ILE A 116 17.76 0.07 7.49
CA ILE A 116 17.16 0.07 6.15
C ILE A 116 16.46 1.40 5.95
N TYR A 117 16.78 2.06 4.84
CA TYR A 117 16.12 3.29 4.40
C TYR A 117 15.19 2.97 3.24
N ILE A 118 13.93 3.39 3.34
CA ILE A 118 12.94 3.26 2.27
C ILE A 118 12.44 4.66 1.91
N THR A 119 12.57 5.01 0.63
CA THR A 119 12.13 6.29 0.06
C THR A 119 10.93 6.03 -0.84
N ILE A 120 9.76 6.52 -0.44
CA ILE A 120 8.51 6.41 -1.21
C ILE A 120 8.28 7.71 -1.99
N LYS A 121 7.92 7.60 -3.28
CA LYS A 121 7.53 8.75 -4.09
C LYS A 121 6.03 9.01 -3.96
N PHE A 122 5.68 10.23 -3.58
CA PHE A 122 4.30 10.69 -3.47
C PHE A 122 3.95 11.56 -4.70
N PRO A 123 3.12 11.07 -5.63
CA PRO A 123 2.79 11.81 -6.84
C PRO A 123 1.93 13.04 -6.54
N VAL A 124 2.39 14.20 -6.99
CA VAL A 124 1.69 15.48 -6.89
C VAL A 124 1.29 15.97 -8.28
N SER A 125 0.11 16.58 -8.38
CA SER A 125 -0.47 17.06 -9.63
C SER A 125 -1.11 18.42 -9.44
N PRO A 126 -1.04 19.34 -10.43
CA PRO A 126 -1.84 20.55 -10.41
C PRO A 126 -3.33 20.25 -10.59
N GLU A 127 -3.65 19.15 -11.27
CA GLU A 127 -5.01 18.67 -11.49
C GLU A 127 -5.48 17.79 -10.34
N LYS A 128 -6.66 18.11 -9.79
CA LYS A 128 -7.31 17.34 -8.74
C LYS A 128 -7.97 16.06 -9.25
N GLU A 129 -8.38 16.07 -10.50
CA GLU A 129 -9.06 14.96 -11.15
C GLU A 129 -8.22 14.45 -12.31
N PRO A 130 -8.27 13.15 -12.60
CA PRO A 130 -7.61 12.61 -13.78
C PRO A 130 -8.16 13.21 -15.07
N LEU A 131 -7.30 13.33 -16.09
CA LEU A 131 -7.72 13.79 -17.40
C LEU A 131 -8.60 12.74 -18.08
N LYS A 132 -9.67 13.20 -18.73
CA LYS A 132 -10.56 12.34 -19.52
C LYS A 132 -9.96 12.11 -20.89
N LEU A 133 -9.75 10.84 -21.24
CA LEU A 133 -9.16 10.46 -22.53
C LEU A 133 -10.25 10.15 -23.55
N TYR A 134 -10.16 10.77 -24.71
CA TYR A 134 -11.06 10.56 -25.82
C TYR A 134 -10.32 10.00 -27.02
N GLU A 135 -10.92 9.02 -27.69
CA GLU A 135 -10.48 8.57 -29.01
C GLU A 135 -11.17 9.43 -30.07
N ILE A 136 -10.37 10.01 -30.96
CA ILE A 136 -10.86 10.84 -32.06
C ILE A 136 -11.16 9.93 -33.24
N ILE A 137 -12.40 10.00 -33.72
CA ILE A 137 -12.84 9.30 -34.92
C ILE A 137 -13.23 10.35 -35.95
N SER A 138 -12.57 10.32 -37.12
CA SER A 138 -12.93 11.17 -38.26
C SER A 138 -13.94 10.46 -39.15
N LEU A 139 -15.05 11.13 -39.45
CA LEU A 139 -16.05 10.64 -40.38
C LEU A 139 -15.99 11.46 -41.67
N PRO A 140 -15.99 10.82 -42.85
CA PRO A 140 -16.00 11.54 -44.12
C PRO A 140 -17.36 12.22 -44.34
N VAL A 141 -17.34 13.48 -44.74
CA VAL A 141 -18.54 14.28 -45.05
C VAL A 141 -18.72 14.34 -46.57
N PRO A 142 -19.87 13.90 -47.11
CA PRO A 142 -20.12 13.91 -48.55
C PRO A 142 -20.26 15.34 -49.08
N ILE A 143 -19.71 15.60 -50.27
CA ILE A 143 -19.68 16.96 -50.87
C ILE A 143 -21.09 17.39 -51.33
N ASN A 144 -21.92 16.43 -51.75
CA ASN A 144 -23.35 16.64 -51.97
C ASN A 144 -24.12 15.33 -51.68
N ALA A 145 -25.45 15.38 -51.67
CA ALA A 145 -26.31 14.22 -51.38
C ALA A 145 -26.26 13.08 -52.42
N THR A 146 -25.70 13.30 -53.60
CA THR A 146 -25.66 12.35 -54.74
C THR A 146 -24.24 11.92 -55.15
N SER A 147 -23.21 12.46 -54.51
CA SER A 147 -21.81 12.28 -54.87
C SER A 147 -21.19 11.12 -54.08
N SER A 148 -20.37 10.31 -54.75
CA SER A 148 -19.50 9.32 -54.10
C SER A 148 -18.24 9.92 -53.49
N HIS A 149 -18.01 11.23 -53.68
CA HIS A 149 -16.86 11.95 -53.16
C HIS A 149 -17.19 12.56 -51.80
N ALA A 150 -16.30 12.34 -50.85
CA ALA A 150 -16.38 12.89 -49.51
C ALA A 150 -15.08 13.60 -49.13
N THR A 151 -15.20 14.64 -48.32
CA THR A 151 -14.08 15.31 -47.67
C THR A 151 -13.85 14.70 -46.30
N MET A 152 -12.59 14.45 -45.94
CA MET A 152 -12.22 13.98 -44.61
C MET A 152 -11.10 14.86 -44.05
N LEU A 153 -11.16 15.12 -42.75
CA LEU A 153 -10.09 15.81 -42.05
C LEU A 153 -8.88 14.86 -41.91
N LEU A 154 -7.74 15.31 -42.43
CA LEU A 154 -6.46 14.60 -42.33
C LEU A 154 -5.63 15.16 -41.18
N ASN A 155 -4.66 14.37 -40.71
CA ASN A 155 -3.71 14.75 -39.65
C ASN A 155 -4.36 15.08 -38.31
N LEU A 156 -5.47 14.42 -37.98
CA LEU A 156 -6.05 14.49 -36.64
C LEU A 156 -5.25 13.60 -35.67
N PRO A 157 -5.03 14.06 -34.42
CA PRO A 157 -4.44 13.22 -33.39
C PRO A 157 -5.39 12.04 -33.08
N GLN A 158 -4.82 10.91 -32.65
CA GLN A 158 -5.62 9.71 -32.36
C GLN A 158 -6.37 9.83 -31.03
N TYR A 159 -5.74 10.47 -30.05
CA TYR A 159 -6.32 10.67 -28.73
C TYR A 159 -6.22 12.12 -28.27
N LEU A 160 -7.19 12.49 -27.43
CA LEU A 160 -7.28 13.79 -26.80
C LEU A 160 -7.56 13.59 -25.31
N ALA A 161 -6.68 14.05 -24.44
CA ALA A 161 -6.96 14.13 -23.02
C ALA A 161 -7.33 15.55 -22.62
N ILE A 162 -8.42 15.70 -21.87
CA ILE A 162 -8.98 17.00 -21.48
C ILE A 162 -9.09 17.06 -19.95
N THR A 163 -8.79 18.22 -19.38
CA THR A 163 -9.02 18.47 -17.95
C THR A 163 -10.50 18.48 -17.61
N SER A 164 -10.86 18.22 -16.34
CA SER A 164 -12.26 18.16 -15.90
C SER A 164 -13.04 19.46 -16.14
N HIS A 165 -12.33 20.59 -16.07
CA HIS A 165 -12.84 21.94 -16.31
C HIS A 165 -12.72 22.39 -17.77
N GLN A 166 -12.27 21.51 -18.68
CA GLN A 166 -12.25 21.70 -20.13
C GLN A 166 -11.42 22.88 -20.65
N GLN A 167 -10.48 23.41 -19.86
CA GLN A 167 -9.65 24.55 -20.27
C GLN A 167 -8.34 24.13 -20.92
N TYR A 168 -7.83 22.94 -20.58
CA TYR A 168 -6.57 22.44 -21.11
C TYR A 168 -6.77 21.08 -21.76
N TYR A 169 -6.02 20.85 -22.83
CA TYR A 169 -5.99 19.57 -23.53
C TYR A 169 -4.57 19.19 -23.92
N VAL A 170 -4.36 17.89 -24.08
CA VAL A 170 -3.15 17.34 -24.66
C VAL A 170 -3.53 16.29 -25.69
N THR A 171 -2.86 16.33 -26.83
CA THR A 171 -3.03 15.35 -27.91
C THR A 171 -2.01 14.23 -27.73
N MET A 172 -2.43 12.99 -27.97
CA MET A 172 -1.56 11.82 -27.83
C MET A 172 -1.69 10.89 -29.02
N GLU A 173 -0.58 10.25 -29.36
CA GLU A 173 -0.54 9.13 -30.27
C GLU A 173 -0.69 7.80 -29.51
N LYS A 174 -1.01 6.73 -30.23
CA LYS A 174 -1.08 5.38 -29.65
C LYS A 174 0.25 4.92 -29.01
N ALA A 175 1.39 5.42 -29.50
CA ALA A 175 2.69 5.13 -28.93
C ALA A 175 2.82 5.71 -27.50
N ASP A 176 2.29 6.91 -27.26
CA ASP A 176 2.37 7.60 -25.96
C ASP A 176 1.58 6.84 -24.88
N LEU A 177 0.45 6.24 -25.25
CA LEU A 177 -0.35 5.41 -24.35
C LEU A 177 0.40 4.14 -23.91
N ALA A 178 1.24 3.56 -24.77
CA ALA A 178 2.02 2.37 -24.43
C ALA A 178 3.06 2.67 -23.33
N THR A 179 3.65 3.87 -23.36
CA THR A 179 4.58 4.35 -22.32
C THR A 179 3.90 4.69 -21.00
N CYS A 180 2.60 4.96 -20.98
CA CYS A 180 1.86 5.33 -19.77
C CYS A 180 1.61 4.18 -18.78
N LYS A 181 1.88 2.92 -19.13
CA LYS A 181 1.66 1.75 -18.25
C LYS A 181 2.36 1.81 -16.89
N ASN A 182 3.46 2.57 -16.79
CA ASN A 182 4.24 2.72 -15.55
C ASN A 182 4.01 4.05 -14.82
N MET A 183 3.21 4.94 -15.38
CA MET A 183 2.77 6.16 -14.70
C MET A 183 1.31 5.98 -14.29
N ALA A 184 1.06 5.81 -13.00
CA ALA A 184 -0.28 5.76 -12.43
C ALA A 184 -1.08 7.09 -12.56
N LEU A 185 -0.71 7.96 -13.50
CA LEU A 185 -1.12 9.36 -13.59
C LEU A 185 -2.11 9.66 -14.72
N ILE A 186 -2.51 8.68 -15.52
CA ILE A 186 -3.58 8.87 -16.50
C ILE A 186 -4.66 7.81 -16.25
N TYR A 187 -5.63 8.12 -15.39
CA TYR A 187 -6.90 7.39 -15.40
C TYR A 187 -7.67 7.82 -16.65
N ALA A 188 -7.30 7.22 -17.77
CA ALA A 188 -7.96 7.41 -19.05
C ALA A 188 -9.34 6.73 -19.02
N VAL A 189 -10.40 7.50 -18.76
CA VAL A 189 -11.78 7.05 -19.04
C VAL A 189 -12.03 7.24 -20.53
N SER A 190 -11.83 6.16 -21.30
CA SER A 190 -12.03 6.16 -22.76
C SER A 190 -13.49 6.48 -23.10
N THR A 191 -13.73 7.63 -23.71
CA THR A 191 -15.03 8.01 -24.27
C THR A 191 -14.85 8.42 -25.74
N LYS A 192 -15.79 8.04 -26.62
CA LYS A 192 -15.68 8.37 -28.06
C LYS A 192 -16.15 9.80 -28.29
N LEU A 193 -15.32 10.63 -28.92
CA LEU A 193 -15.69 11.97 -29.36
C LEU A 193 -15.98 11.92 -30.86
N LEU A 194 -17.23 12.22 -31.23
CA LEU A 194 -17.66 12.37 -32.61
C LEU A 194 -17.52 13.84 -33.00
N HIS A 195 -16.78 14.12 -34.07
CA HIS A 195 -16.89 15.38 -34.80
C HIS A 195 -17.79 15.17 -36.02
N GLN A 196 -18.84 15.97 -36.12
CA GLN A 196 -19.76 16.07 -37.26
C GLN A 196 -19.41 17.29 -38.09
#